data_AF-A0A837HIY5-F1
#
_entry.id   AF-A0A837HIY5-F1
#
_cell.length_a   1.000
_cell.length_b   1.000
_cell.length_c   1.000
_cell.angle_alpha   90.00
_cell.angle_beta   90.00
_cell.angle_gamma   90.00
#
_symmetry.space_group_name_H-M   'P 1'
#
loop_
_entity.id
_entity.type
_entity.pdbx_description
1 polymer ?
#
loop_
_entity_poly.entity_id
_entity_poly.type
_entity_poly.pdbx_seq_one_letter_code
_entity_poly.pdbx_strand_id
1 'polypeptide(L)'
;MKKTYLPARRGFTLIELLIVIAIIGILAAAILVSMNASRDKARFGAGKTTMKSALNYMIFCVSAGSSLLAYAPDGYICNPISTTDAKWPAEPNGCSSFAAAGNLFTGTCGGVNIICNATTGSCTP
;
A
#
# COMPACT_ATOMS: atom_id res chain seq x y z
N MET A 1 60.94 18.54 -35.97
CA MET A 1 60.17 18.80 -34.73
C MET A 1 58.71 19.00 -35.09
N LYS A 2 57.82 18.07 -34.73
CA LYS A 2 56.35 18.19 -34.98
C LYS A 2 55.73 18.95 -33.80
N LYS A 3 55.18 20.15 -34.06
CA LYS A 3 54.35 20.88 -33.09
C LYS A 3 52.96 20.23 -33.05
N THR A 4 52.63 19.59 -31.93
CA THR A 4 51.29 19.07 -31.65
C THR A 4 50.44 20.19 -31.07
N TYR A 5 49.41 20.64 -31.80
CA TYR A 5 48.45 21.63 -31.30
C TYR A 5 47.42 20.91 -30.41
N LEU A 6 47.38 21.27 -29.13
CA LEU A 6 46.36 20.78 -28.20
C LEU A 6 45.00 21.42 -28.57
N PRO A 7 43.92 20.63 -28.71
CA PRO A 7 42.61 21.15 -29.09
C PRO A 7 42.06 22.12 -28.03
N ALA A 8 41.56 23.27 -28.46
CA ALA A 8 40.94 24.27 -27.58
C ALA A 8 39.71 23.68 -26.88
N ARG A 9 39.69 23.70 -25.55
CA ARG A 9 38.54 23.28 -24.75
C ARG A 9 37.40 24.29 -24.96
N ARG A 10 36.27 23.82 -25.50
CA ARG A 10 35.05 24.64 -25.61
C ARG A 10 34.50 24.91 -24.21
N GLY A 11 34.23 26.18 -23.90
CA GLY A 11 33.59 26.59 -22.64
C GLY A 11 32.09 26.31 -22.66
N PHE A 12 31.52 26.06 -21.48
CA PHE A 12 30.08 25.87 -21.28
C PHE A 12 29.40 27.25 -21.26
N THR A 13 28.33 27.44 -22.03
CA THR A 13 27.60 28.71 -22.07
C THR A 13 26.58 28.78 -20.93
N LEU A 14 26.30 29.99 -20.44
CA LEU A 14 25.25 30.20 -19.42
C LEU A 14 23.87 29.78 -19.92
N ILE A 15 23.61 29.93 -21.22
CA ILE A 15 22.33 29.54 -21.84
C ILE A 15 22.16 28.02 -21.87
N GLU A 16 23.25 27.26 -22.11
CA GLU A 16 23.22 25.80 -22.02
C GLU A 16 22.91 25.33 -20.60
N LEU A 17 23.38 26.04 -19.56
CA LEU A 17 23.04 25.68 -18.18
C LEU A 17 21.59 26.05 -17.84
N LEU A 18 21.14 27.21 -18.30
CA LEU A 18 19.81 27.74 -18.02
C LEU A 18 18.70 26.87 -18.63
N ILE A 19 18.87 26.40 -19.87
CA ILE A 19 17.86 25.56 -20.51
C ILE A 19 17.77 24.18 -19.85
N VAL A 20 18.88 23.65 -19.32
CA VAL A 20 18.90 22.33 -18.66
C VAL A 20 18.11 22.35 -17.36
N ILE A 21 18.29 23.36 -16.52
CA ILE A 21 17.50 23.46 -15.28
C ILE A 21 16.01 23.68 -15.55
N ALA A 22 15.67 24.38 -16.64
CA ALA A 22 14.28 24.57 -17.07
C ALA A 22 13.65 23.23 -17.48
N ILE A 23 14.34 22.40 -18.26
CA ILE A 23 13.85 21.08 -18.68
C ILE A 23 13.72 20.14 -17.48
N ILE A 24 14.71 20.10 -16.58
CA ILE A 24 14.66 19.26 -15.36
C ILE A 24 13.46 19.66 -14.49
N GLY A 25 13.17 20.97 -14.36
CA GLY A 25 12.02 21.47 -13.62
C GLY A 25 10.68 20.96 -14.16
N ILE A 26 10.50 20.98 -15.49
CA ILE A 26 9.27 20.50 -16.14
C ILE A 26 9.11 18.98 -15.93
N LEU A 27 10.18 18.21 -16.13
CA LEU A 27 10.15 16.76 -15.93
C LEU A 27 9.89 16.37 -14.46
N ALA A 28 10.49 17.10 -13.51
CA ALA A 28 10.28 16.87 -12.08
C ALA A 28 8.83 17.14 -11.66
N ALA A 29 8.20 18.20 -12.17
CA ALA A 29 6.81 18.53 -11.87
C ALA A 29 5.84 17.41 -12.32
N ALA A 30 6.06 16.84 -13.51
CA ALA A 30 5.25 15.74 -14.02
C ALA A 30 5.36 14.46 -13.16
N ILE A 31 6.55 14.16 -12.63
CA ILE A 31 6.79 12.99 -11.77
C ILE A 31 6.07 13.13 -10.42
N LEU A 32 6.04 14.33 -9.84
CA LEU A 32 5.41 14.55 -8.53
C LEU A 32 3.91 14.21 -8.54
N VAL A 33 3.19 14.55 -9.62
CA VAL A 33 1.76 14.26 -9.75
C VAL A 33 1.51 12.75 -9.82
N SER A 34 2.34 11.99 -10.56
CA SER A 34 2.17 10.55 -10.69
C SER A 34 2.56 9.76 -9.44
N MET A 35 3.47 10.29 -8.63
CA MET A 35 3.95 9.60 -7.43
C MET A 35 2.91 9.51 -6.30
N ASN A 36 2.00 10.48 -6.19
CA ASN A 36 0.93 10.44 -5.18
C ASN A 36 -0.04 9.26 -5.42
N ALA A 37 -0.52 9.11 -6.65
CA ALA A 37 -1.36 7.97 -7.03
C ALA A 37 -0.66 6.61 -6.84
N SER A 38 0.65 6.55 -7.11
CA SER A 38 1.45 5.35 -6.87
C SER A 38 1.51 4.97 -5.38
N ARG A 39 1.66 5.96 -4.49
CA ARG A 39 1.68 5.74 -3.03
C ARG A 39 0.35 5.23 -2.51
N ASP A 40 -0.76 5.77 -3.00
CA ASP A 40 -2.09 5.33 -2.57
C ASP A 40 -2.39 3.91 -3.06
N LYS A 41 -1.98 3.57 -4.29
CA LYS A 41 -2.07 2.20 -4.80
C LYS A 41 -1.20 1.22 -4.01
N ALA A 42 0.00 1.65 -3.58
CA ALA A 42 0.86 0.85 -2.73
C ALA A 42 0.24 0.61 -1.34
N ARG A 43 -0.35 1.64 -0.73
CA ARG A 43 -1.09 1.53 0.55
C ARG A 43 -2.28 0.60 0.44
N PHE A 44 -3.07 0.70 -0.63
CA PHE A 44 -4.16 -0.21 -0.92
C PHE A 44 -3.68 -1.66 -1.06
N GLY A 45 -2.59 -1.89 -1.81
CA GLY A 45 -2.00 -3.22 -1.97
C GLY A 45 -1.50 -3.83 -0.65
N ALA A 46 -0.85 -3.01 0.19
CA ALA A 46 -0.39 -3.42 1.52
C ALA A 46 -1.58 -3.77 2.41
N GLY A 47 -2.58 -2.89 2.50
CA GLY A 47 -3.81 -3.11 3.25
C GLY A 47 -4.55 -4.37 2.83
N LYS A 48 -4.76 -4.56 1.52
CA LYS A 48 -5.39 -5.76 0.97
C LYS A 48 -4.64 -7.04 1.34
N THR A 49 -3.32 -7.01 1.40
CA THR A 49 -2.49 -8.15 1.79
C THR A 49 -2.66 -8.48 3.28
N THR A 50 -2.61 -7.45 4.14
CA THR A 50 -2.85 -7.59 5.59
C THR A 50 -4.26 -8.08 5.90
N MET A 51 -5.28 -7.61 5.17
CA MET A 51 -6.64 -8.09 5.38
C MET A 51 -6.85 -9.51 4.87
N LYS A 52 -6.18 -9.89 3.78
CA LYS A 52 -6.21 -11.26 3.27
C LYS A 52 -5.55 -12.26 4.21
N SER A 53 -4.50 -11.88 4.94
CA SER A 53 -3.91 -12.79 5.93
C SER A 53 -4.91 -13.07 7.07
N ALA A 54 -5.63 -12.05 7.54
CA ALA A 54 -6.72 -12.22 8.51
C ALA A 54 -7.88 -13.07 7.95
N LEU A 55 -8.25 -12.86 6.69
CA LEU A 55 -9.33 -13.60 6.03
C LEU A 55 -9.12 -15.12 6.06
N ASN A 56 -7.89 -15.60 5.89
CA ASN A 56 -7.61 -17.04 5.95
C ASN A 56 -8.04 -17.65 7.30
N TYR A 57 -7.76 -16.94 8.40
CA TYR A 57 -8.17 -17.35 9.74
C TYR A 57 -9.68 -17.15 9.97
N MET A 58 -10.27 -16.10 9.40
CA MET A 58 -11.72 -15.88 9.47
C MET A 58 -12.50 -17.01 8.77
N ILE A 59 -12.06 -17.44 7.59
CA ILE A 59 -12.71 -18.55 6.86
C ILE A 59 -12.62 -19.82 7.71
N PHE A 60 -11.44 -20.10 8.27
CA PHE A 60 -11.25 -21.23 9.15
C PHE A 60 -12.23 -21.19 10.34
N CYS A 61 -12.38 -20.03 10.98
CA CYS A 61 -13.33 -19.79 12.06
C CYS A 61 -14.78 -20.14 11.71
N VAL A 62 -15.25 -19.56 10.61
CA VAL A 62 -16.64 -19.68 10.16
C VAL A 62 -16.90 -21.10 9.68
N SER A 63 -15.91 -21.74 9.04
CA SER A 63 -15.99 -23.15 8.63
C SER A 63 -16.07 -24.12 9.81
N ALA A 64 -15.51 -23.76 10.96
CA ALA A 64 -15.60 -24.52 12.21
C ALA A 64 -16.92 -24.26 12.97
N GLY A 65 -17.85 -23.48 12.41
CA GLY A 65 -19.12 -23.11 13.05
C GLY A 65 -18.95 -22.10 14.19
N SER A 66 -17.79 -21.47 14.31
CA SER A 66 -17.50 -20.43 15.30
C SER A 66 -17.92 -19.05 14.79
N SER A 67 -18.05 -18.10 15.72
CA SER A 67 -18.41 -16.71 15.41
C SER A 67 -17.17 -15.81 15.39
N LEU A 68 -17.14 -14.83 14.49
CA LEU A 68 -16.09 -13.81 14.50
C LEU A 68 -16.36 -12.81 15.62
N LEU A 69 -15.29 -12.39 16.29
CA LEU A 69 -15.32 -11.31 17.27
C LEU A 69 -15.24 -9.95 16.57
N ALA A 70 -15.72 -8.91 17.26
CA ALA A 70 -15.52 -7.54 16.83
C ALA A 70 -14.02 -7.24 16.66
N TYR A 71 -13.69 -6.40 15.69
CA TYR A 71 -12.31 -5.99 15.49
C TYR A 71 -11.80 -5.27 16.74
N ALA A 72 -10.67 -5.74 17.24
CA ALA A 72 -9.86 -5.03 18.22
C ALA A 72 -8.40 -5.26 17.84
N PRO A 73 -7.54 -4.23 17.85
CA PRO A 73 -6.12 -4.40 17.57
C PRO A 73 -5.52 -5.41 18.55
N ASP A 74 -4.80 -6.41 18.03
CA ASP A 74 -4.26 -7.55 18.78
C ASP A 74 -5.28 -8.42 19.55
N GLY A 75 -6.59 -8.22 19.27
CA GLY A 75 -7.68 -9.06 19.77
C GLY A 75 -7.84 -10.33 18.94
N TYR A 76 -8.46 -11.36 19.51
CA TYR A 76 -8.71 -12.62 18.80
C TYR A 76 -9.74 -12.47 17.69
N ILE A 77 -9.56 -13.20 16.60
CA ILE A 77 -10.49 -13.21 15.45
C ILE A 77 -11.77 -14.00 15.78
N CYS A 78 -11.63 -15.06 16.59
CA CYS A 78 -12.65 -16.09 16.77
C CYS A 78 -13.15 -16.25 18.20
N ASN A 79 -14.42 -16.61 18.30
CA ASN A 79 -15.05 -17.10 19.52
C ASN A 79 -15.71 -18.46 19.26
N PRO A 80 -15.34 -19.54 19.99
CA PRO A 80 -14.33 -19.57 21.06
C PRO A 80 -12.88 -19.50 20.55
N ILE A 81 -11.97 -18.97 21.39
CA ILE A 81 -10.54 -18.82 21.07
C ILE A 81 -9.85 -20.18 20.83
N SER A 82 -10.39 -21.27 21.41
CA SER A 82 -9.92 -22.64 21.18
C SER A 82 -10.00 -23.10 19.73
N THR A 83 -10.79 -22.41 18.90
CA THR A 83 -10.83 -22.66 17.46
C THR A 83 -9.53 -22.17 16.81
N THR A 84 -9.06 -20.96 17.13
CA THR A 84 -7.79 -20.42 16.64
C THR A 84 -7.29 -19.27 17.52
N ASP A 85 -5.99 -19.29 17.83
CA ASP A 85 -5.31 -18.18 18.53
C ASP A 85 -4.94 -17.01 17.60
N ALA A 86 -5.45 -17.01 16.37
CA ALA A 86 -5.21 -15.94 15.41
C ALA A 86 -5.81 -14.62 15.90
N LYS A 87 -5.02 -13.56 15.79
CA LYS A 87 -5.38 -12.21 16.20
C LYS A 87 -5.60 -11.31 15.00
N TRP A 88 -6.47 -10.32 15.17
CA TRP A 88 -6.65 -9.26 14.18
C TRP A 88 -5.34 -8.51 13.97
N PRO A 89 -4.98 -8.21 12.70
CA PRO A 89 -3.79 -7.44 12.43
C PRO A 89 -3.96 -6.00 12.91
N ALA A 90 -2.85 -5.40 13.35
CA ALA A 90 -2.77 -3.96 13.55
C ALA A 90 -3.00 -3.22 12.22
N GLU A 91 -3.55 -2.01 12.29
CA GLU A 91 -3.77 -1.16 11.12
C GLU A 91 -2.43 -0.76 10.48
N PRO A 92 -2.16 -1.14 9.22
CA PRO A 92 -0.93 -0.74 8.56
C PRO A 92 -0.95 0.74 8.17
N ASN A 93 0.22 1.34 8.02
CA ASN A 93 0.35 2.76 7.67
C ASN A 93 -0.37 3.10 6.35
N GLY A 94 -1.27 4.08 6.40
CA GLY A 94 -2.10 4.48 5.26
C GLY A 94 -3.41 3.71 5.10
N CYS A 95 -3.75 2.90 6.11
CA CYS A 95 -5.07 2.33 6.32
C CYS A 95 -5.74 2.90 7.58
N SER A 96 -7.07 2.84 7.62
CA SER A 96 -7.89 3.24 8.76
C SER A 96 -9.23 2.52 8.76
N SER A 97 -9.98 2.67 9.86
CA SER A 97 -11.37 2.22 9.98
C SER A 97 -11.50 0.70 9.87
N PHE A 98 -10.53 -0.04 10.40
CA PHE A 98 -10.64 -1.49 10.46
C PHE A 98 -11.80 -1.86 11.40
N ALA A 99 -12.70 -2.70 10.91
CA ALA A 99 -13.88 -3.13 11.63
C ALA A 99 -14.29 -4.54 11.19
N ALA A 100 -14.73 -5.36 12.13
CA ALA A 100 -15.28 -6.68 11.85
C ALA A 100 -16.68 -6.79 12.46
N ALA A 101 -17.64 -7.20 11.64
CA ALA A 101 -19.03 -7.39 12.05
C ALA A 101 -19.65 -8.55 11.27
N GLY A 102 -20.25 -9.50 11.98
CA GLY A 102 -20.72 -10.75 11.36
C GLY A 102 -19.57 -11.48 10.69
N ASN A 103 -19.73 -11.83 9.40
CA ASN A 103 -18.70 -12.51 8.60
C ASN A 103 -17.87 -11.55 7.73
N LEU A 104 -17.96 -10.24 7.98
CA LEU A 104 -17.30 -9.21 7.20
C LEU A 104 -16.17 -8.57 7.99
N PHE A 105 -15.03 -8.35 7.33
CA PHE A 105 -13.94 -7.52 7.79
C PHE A 105 -13.71 -6.39 6.80
N THR A 106 -13.84 -5.16 7.27
CA THR A 106 -13.81 -3.94 6.47
C THR A 106 -12.68 -3.03 6.91
N GLY A 107 -12.12 -2.26 5.98
CA GLY A 107 -11.11 -1.26 6.27
C GLY A 107 -10.88 -0.36 5.06
N THR A 108 -10.37 0.85 5.27
CA THR A 108 -10.08 1.82 4.20
C THR A 108 -8.57 1.97 4.05
N CYS A 109 -8.03 1.81 2.85
CA CYS A 109 -6.60 1.89 2.57
C CYS A 109 -6.33 2.68 1.30
N GLY A 110 -5.45 3.68 1.36
CA GLY A 110 -5.16 4.53 0.19
C GLY A 110 -6.41 5.22 -0.39
N GLY A 111 -7.39 5.53 0.48
CA GLY A 111 -8.66 6.15 0.08
C GLY A 111 -9.71 5.20 -0.51
N VAL A 112 -9.45 3.90 -0.54
CA VAL A 112 -10.37 2.88 -1.08
C VAL A 112 -10.82 1.95 0.05
N ASN A 113 -12.13 1.69 0.13
CA ASN A 113 -12.65 0.70 1.07
C ASN A 113 -12.28 -0.71 0.62
N ILE A 114 -12.11 -1.63 1.56
CA ILE A 114 -11.83 -3.04 1.31
C ILE A 114 -12.79 -3.81 2.19
N ILE A 115 -13.49 -4.76 1.61
CA ILE A 115 -14.46 -5.62 2.29
C ILE A 115 -14.03 -7.06 2.03
N CYS A 116 -13.62 -7.74 3.09
CA CYS A 116 -13.31 -9.16 3.10
C CYS A 116 -14.47 -9.94 3.72
N ASN A 117 -14.98 -10.94 3.01
CA ASN A 117 -16.10 -11.75 3.43
C ASN A 117 -15.62 -13.19 3.69
N ALA A 118 -15.76 -13.66 4.94
CA ALA A 118 -15.33 -14.99 5.36
C ALA A 118 -16.22 -16.12 4.84
N THR A 119 -17.47 -15.84 4.45
CA THR A 119 -18.38 -16.82 3.87
C THR A 119 -18.03 -17.10 2.40
N THR A 120 -17.66 -16.07 1.64
CA THR A 120 -17.28 -16.22 0.22
C THR A 120 -15.77 -16.39 0.01
N GLY A 121 -14.97 -16.13 1.04
CA GLY A 121 -13.51 -16.20 0.97
C GLY A 121 -12.88 -15.16 0.04
N SER A 122 -13.54 -14.03 -0.18
CA SER A 122 -13.10 -13.00 -1.12
C SER A 122 -12.93 -11.63 -0.45
N CYS A 123 -12.00 -10.82 -0.97
CA CYS A 123 -11.83 -9.41 -0.61
C CYS A 123 -12.03 -8.54 -1.85
N THR A 124 -13.05 -7.70 -1.83
CA THR A 124 -13.30 -6.69 -2.86
C THR A 124 -12.92 -5.31 -2.34
N PRO A 125 -12.51 -4.37 -3.21
CA PRO A 125 -12.62 -2.95 -2.87
C PRO A 125 -14.08 -2.53 -2.69
#